data_AF-A0A2U0AFQ5-F1
#
_entry.id   AF-A0A2U0AFQ5-F1
#
_cell.length_a   1.000
_cell.length_b   1.000
_cell.length_c   1.000
_cell.angle_alpha   90.00
_cell.angle_beta   90.00
_cell.angle_gamma   90.00
#
_symmetry.space_group_name_H-M   'P 1'
#
loop_
_entity.id
_entity.type
_entity.pdbx_description
1 polymer ?
#
loop_
_entity_poly.entity_id
_entity_poly.type
_entity_poly.pdbx_seq_one_letter_code
_entity_poly.pdbx_strand_id
1 'polypeptide(L)'
;MNNHRQSPFLPGNQNAYATWRDKKLDGYPKRLEELVVEIQDPRQLSAAEHDKILSLCQKTNMAIWAGLSGHDADKRIIAELGLAFGLRHLDHNMCADDDAISSLTVQSDAVRNGYIPYSNRPIAWHTDGYYNLPEQQIHALLLHCVNPAEDGGENDLLD
;
A
#
# COMPACT_ATOMS: atom_id res chain seq x y z
N MET A 1 18.89 24.95 -1.45
CA MET A 1 18.29 25.61 -2.63
C MET A 1 18.69 24.83 -3.88
N ASN A 2 17.72 24.57 -4.77
CA ASN A 2 17.84 23.94 -6.10
C ASN A 2 18.27 22.45 -6.20
N ASN A 3 17.29 21.54 -6.08
CA ASN A 3 17.33 20.28 -6.84
C ASN A 3 16.07 20.04 -7.69
N HIS A 4 15.02 20.87 -7.54
CA HIS A 4 13.80 20.74 -8.32
C HIS A 4 14.04 20.88 -9.83
N ARG A 5 14.98 21.75 -10.26
CA ARG A 5 15.29 21.98 -11.69
C ARG A 5 15.91 20.78 -12.43
N GLN A 6 16.38 19.76 -11.72
CA GLN A 6 16.93 18.54 -12.31
C GLN A 6 16.04 17.31 -12.09
N SER A 7 14.89 17.46 -11.44
CA SER A 7 13.99 16.33 -11.20
C SER A 7 13.56 15.68 -12.53
N PRO A 8 13.55 14.34 -12.63
CA PRO A 8 13.00 13.63 -13.78
C PRO A 8 11.48 13.81 -13.91
N PHE A 9 10.83 14.31 -12.86
CA PHE A 9 9.38 14.51 -12.81
C PHE A 9 8.93 15.92 -13.23
N LEU A 10 9.87 16.79 -13.67
CA LEU A 10 9.50 18.05 -14.31
C LEU A 10 9.09 17.79 -15.77
N PRO A 11 7.92 18.28 -16.23
CA PRO A 11 7.45 18.04 -17.61
C PRO A 11 8.43 18.46 -18.71
N GLY A 12 9.26 19.48 -18.46
CA GLY A 12 10.26 19.97 -19.41
C GLY A 12 11.57 19.19 -19.45
N ASN A 13 11.78 18.21 -18.57
CA ASN A 13 13.07 17.53 -18.41
C ASN A 13 13.05 16.10 -18.98
N GLN A 14 12.80 16.01 -20.29
CA GLN A 14 12.60 14.74 -21.00
C GLN A 14 13.80 13.78 -20.87
N ASN A 15 15.04 14.29 -20.91
CA ASN A 15 16.24 13.46 -20.82
C ASN A 15 16.41 12.83 -19.42
N ALA A 16 16.13 13.60 -18.36
CA ALA A 16 16.18 13.06 -17.01
C ALA A 16 15.07 12.03 -16.79
N TYR A 17 13.85 12.30 -17.29
CA TYR A 17 12.75 11.33 -17.26
C TYR A 17 13.12 10.03 -17.96
N ALA A 18 13.65 10.10 -19.20
CA ALA A 18 14.03 8.90 -19.95
C ALA A 18 15.09 8.08 -19.21
N THR A 19 16.14 8.73 -18.68
CA THR A 19 17.20 8.06 -17.90
C THR A 19 16.64 7.40 -16.64
N TRP A 20 15.77 8.10 -15.92
CA TRP A 20 15.11 7.56 -14.73
C TRP A 20 14.21 6.37 -15.07
N ARG A 21 13.39 6.49 -16.13
CA ARG A 21 12.46 5.45 -16.58
C ARG A 21 13.22 4.20 -17.00
N ASP A 22 14.27 4.34 -17.80
CA ASP A 22 15.05 3.20 -18.28
C ASP A 22 15.70 2.47 -17.09
N LYS A 23 16.22 3.21 -16.10
CA LYS A 23 16.73 2.63 -14.85
C LYS A 23 15.64 1.97 -13.99
N LYS A 24 14.45 2.56 -13.92
CA LYS A 24 13.30 2.01 -13.19
C LYS A 24 12.84 0.70 -13.83
N LEU A 25 12.75 0.64 -15.16
CA LEU A 25 12.29 -0.52 -15.92
C LEU A 25 13.35 -1.63 -16.09
N ASP A 26 14.64 -1.31 -15.97
CA ASP A 26 15.71 -2.31 -16.05
C ASP A 26 15.56 -3.39 -14.96
N GLY A 27 15.43 -4.66 -15.36
CA GLY A 27 15.19 -5.76 -14.41
C GLY A 27 13.90 -5.62 -13.59
N TYR A 28 12.87 -4.95 -14.12
CA TYR A 28 11.57 -4.87 -13.45
C TYR A 28 10.87 -6.24 -13.42
N PRO A 29 10.21 -6.62 -12.30
CA PRO A 29 9.45 -7.88 -12.19
C PRO A 29 8.49 -8.09 -13.35
N LYS A 30 8.43 -9.32 -13.87
CA LYS A 30 7.55 -9.70 -14.98
C LYS A 30 6.35 -10.52 -14.52
N ARG A 31 6.38 -10.99 -13.28
CA ARG A 31 5.36 -11.84 -12.67
C ARG A 31 5.04 -11.38 -11.26
N LEU A 32 3.79 -11.60 -10.85
CA LEU A 32 3.30 -11.23 -9.52
C LEU A 32 4.10 -11.89 -8.40
N GLU A 33 4.51 -13.15 -8.58
CA GLU A 33 5.21 -13.91 -7.53
C GLU A 33 6.58 -13.32 -7.18
N GLU A 34 7.16 -12.51 -8.06
CA GLU A 34 8.42 -11.80 -7.80
C GLU A 34 8.24 -10.64 -6.81
N LEU A 35 6.99 -10.20 -6.59
CA LEU A 35 6.61 -9.19 -5.59
C LEU A 35 6.19 -9.82 -4.25
N VAL A 36 6.04 -11.14 -4.18
CA VAL A 36 5.58 -11.85 -2.99
C VAL A 36 6.77 -12.17 -2.07
N VAL A 37 6.61 -11.83 -0.80
CA VAL A 37 7.54 -12.18 0.28
C VAL A 37 6.79 -13.04 1.29
N GLU A 38 7.21 -14.30 1.41
CA GLU A 38 6.77 -15.14 2.52
C GLU A 38 7.41 -14.65 3.81
N ILE A 39 6.58 -14.37 4.81
CA ILE A 39 7.00 -13.93 6.13
C ILE A 39 6.44 -14.86 7.21
N GLN A 40 7.17 -15.04 8.30
CA GLN A 40 6.76 -15.93 9.38
C GLN A 40 5.73 -15.28 10.32
N ASP A 41 6.02 -14.05 10.79
CA ASP A 41 5.11 -13.27 11.63
C ASP A 41 5.19 -11.78 11.26
N PRO A 42 4.13 -11.16 10.69
CA PRO A 42 4.13 -9.73 10.36
C PRO A 42 4.30 -8.82 11.57
N ARG A 43 4.04 -9.31 12.78
CA ARG A 43 4.26 -8.54 14.01
C ARG A 43 5.72 -8.49 14.41
N GLN A 44 6.55 -9.37 13.86
CA GLN A 44 7.96 -9.50 14.21
C GLN A 44 8.78 -9.92 12.99
N LEU A 45 8.94 -9.01 12.03
CA LEU A 45 9.80 -9.26 10.88
C LEU A 45 11.24 -9.54 11.32
N SER A 46 11.82 -10.58 10.73
CA SER A 46 13.27 -10.74 10.68
C SER A 46 13.88 -9.63 9.80
N ALA A 47 15.18 -9.37 10.01
CA ALA A 47 15.91 -8.41 9.18
C ALA A 47 15.86 -8.77 7.69
N ALA A 48 15.89 -10.06 7.35
CA ALA A 48 15.84 -10.52 5.97
C ALA A 48 14.48 -10.26 5.31
N GLU A 49 13.37 -10.51 6.02
CA GLU A 49 12.02 -10.23 5.52
C GLU A 49 11.80 -8.71 5.34
N HIS A 50 12.21 -7.91 6.33
CA HIS A 50 12.16 -6.45 6.25
C HIS A 50 12.95 -5.93 5.05
N ASP A 51 14.21 -6.32 4.90
CA ASP A 51 15.07 -5.84 3.81
C ASP A 51 14.54 -6.26 2.44
N LYS A 52 13.96 -7.45 2.34
CA LYS A 52 13.34 -7.93 1.10
C LYS A 52 12.13 -7.09 0.72
N ILE A 53 11.20 -6.87 1.64
CA ILE A 53 10.01 -6.02 1.40
C ILE A 53 10.45 -4.59 1.04
N LEU A 54 11.39 -4.01 1.79
CA LEU A 54 11.87 -2.65 1.53
C LEU A 54 12.52 -2.53 0.15
N SER A 55 13.32 -3.52 -0.25
CA SER A 55 13.95 -3.54 -1.58
C SER A 55 12.93 -3.60 -2.71
N LEU A 56 11.84 -4.35 -2.53
CA LEU A 56 10.74 -4.42 -3.49
C LEU A 56 9.98 -3.10 -3.58
N CYS A 57 9.63 -2.49 -2.45
CA CYS A 57 8.98 -1.18 -2.43
C CYS A 57 9.84 -0.12 -3.12
N GLN A 58 11.16 -0.11 -2.90
CA GLN A 58 12.06 0.82 -3.60
C GLN A 58 12.13 0.59 -5.12
N LYS A 59 12.00 -0.67 -5.57
CA LYS A 59 12.05 -1.02 -6.98
C LYS A 59 10.71 -0.82 -7.69
N THR A 60 9.60 -1.16 -7.05
CA THR A 60 8.28 -1.37 -7.67
C THR A 60 7.15 -0.54 -7.02
N ASN A 61 7.47 0.31 -6.04
CA ASN A 61 6.50 1.06 -5.23
C ASN A 61 5.54 0.19 -4.41
N MET A 62 5.69 -1.14 -4.42
CA MET A 62 4.85 -2.06 -3.66
C MET A 62 5.61 -3.34 -3.28
N ALA A 63 5.00 -4.14 -2.40
CA ALA A 63 5.36 -5.51 -2.12
C ALA A 63 4.11 -6.23 -1.62
N ILE A 64 4.03 -7.54 -1.86
CA ILE A 64 2.95 -8.40 -1.36
C ILE A 64 3.58 -9.31 -0.32
N TRP A 65 2.99 -9.43 0.85
CA TRP A 65 3.44 -10.36 1.87
C TRP A 65 2.42 -11.48 2.06
N ALA A 66 2.92 -12.68 2.38
CA ALA A 66 2.13 -13.87 2.62
C ALA A 66 2.72 -14.66 3.79
N GLY A 67 1.93 -15.52 4.45
CA GLY A 67 2.47 -16.42 5.48
C GLY A 67 1.70 -16.50 6.80
N LEU A 68 0.63 -15.71 6.96
CA LEU A 68 -0.34 -15.95 8.03
C LEU A 68 -1.23 -17.14 7.68
N SER A 69 -1.16 -18.21 8.47
CA SER A 69 -2.11 -19.32 8.38
C SER A 69 -3.40 -18.95 9.11
N GLY A 70 -4.32 -18.27 8.44
CA GLY A 70 -5.70 -18.10 8.92
C GLY A 70 -6.26 -16.67 8.86
N HIS A 71 -7.49 -16.53 9.37
CA HIS A 71 -8.28 -15.30 9.31
C HIS A 71 -8.06 -14.41 10.54
N ASP A 72 -6.81 -14.04 10.80
CA ASP A 72 -6.44 -13.26 11.98
C ASP A 72 -6.81 -11.77 11.79
N ALA A 73 -7.83 -11.33 12.53
CA ALA A 73 -8.37 -9.97 12.52
C ALA A 73 -7.65 -9.02 13.49
N ASP A 74 -6.62 -9.48 14.19
CA ASP A 74 -5.86 -8.66 15.13
C ASP A 74 -5.10 -7.55 14.40
N LYS A 75 -5.57 -6.32 14.59
CA LYS A 75 -5.00 -5.12 13.98
C LYS A 75 -3.54 -4.86 14.36
N ARG A 76 -3.01 -5.51 15.40
CA ARG A 76 -1.57 -5.49 15.69
C ARG A 76 -0.74 -6.00 14.52
N ILE A 77 -1.28 -6.86 13.65
CA ILE A 77 -0.64 -7.27 12.41
C ILE A 77 -0.23 -6.07 11.56
N ILE A 78 -1.20 -5.21 11.22
CA ILE A 78 -0.93 -4.01 10.40
C ILE A 78 -0.12 -2.98 11.18
N ALA A 79 -0.45 -2.79 12.47
CA ALA A 79 0.22 -1.77 13.28
C ALA A 79 1.72 -2.05 13.42
N GLU A 80 2.11 -3.27 13.82
CA GLU A 80 3.53 -3.63 14.02
C GLU A 80 4.28 -3.69 12.68
N LEU A 81 3.64 -4.22 11.63
CA LEU A 81 4.21 -4.21 10.30
C LEU A 81 4.49 -2.78 9.81
N GLY A 82 3.54 -1.86 9.98
CA GLY A 82 3.73 -0.45 9.64
C GLY A 82 4.83 0.21 10.45
N LEU A 83 4.90 -0.07 11.75
CA LEU A 83 5.98 0.43 12.61
C LEU A 83 7.36 -0.06 12.16
N ALA A 84 7.48 -1.30 11.68
CA ALA A 84 8.73 -1.85 11.14
C ALA A 84 9.24 -1.04 9.93
N PHE A 85 8.34 -0.47 9.12
CA PHE A 85 8.68 0.41 7.99
C PHE A 85 8.63 1.91 8.33
N GLY A 86 8.50 2.27 9.62
CA GLY A 86 8.52 3.66 10.09
C GLY A 86 7.21 4.42 9.91
N LEU A 87 6.10 3.74 9.61
CA LEU A 87 4.77 4.34 9.47
C LEU A 87 4.17 4.63 10.85
N ARG A 88 4.45 5.83 11.37
CA ARG A 88 4.06 6.24 12.74
C ARG A 88 2.93 7.27 12.77
N HIS A 89 2.68 7.94 11.65
CA HIS A 89 1.66 8.98 11.52
C HIS A 89 0.50 8.44 10.70
N LEU A 90 -0.44 7.78 11.37
CA LEU A 90 -1.62 7.20 10.74
C LEU A 90 -2.67 8.28 10.44
N ASP A 91 -3.39 8.10 9.35
CA ASP A 91 -4.48 8.99 8.95
C ASP A 91 -5.78 8.61 9.65
N HIS A 92 -6.29 9.50 10.50
CA HIS A 92 -7.59 9.36 11.13
C HIS A 92 -8.69 9.83 10.17
N ASN A 93 -8.88 9.13 9.05
CA ASN A 93 -10.01 9.42 8.15
C ASN A 93 -11.35 9.14 8.83
N MET A 94 -12.42 9.65 8.22
CA MET A 94 -13.79 9.56 8.74
C MET A 94 -14.26 8.12 9.02
N CYS A 95 -13.69 7.13 8.32
CA CYS A 95 -14.08 5.73 8.47
C CYS A 95 -13.05 4.89 9.24
N ALA A 96 -12.00 5.53 9.76
CA ALA A 96 -11.03 4.89 10.61
C ALA A 96 -11.64 4.60 11.98
N ASP A 97 -11.26 3.47 12.57
CA ASP A 97 -11.62 3.16 13.94
C ASP A 97 -10.71 3.99 14.90
N ASP A 98 -10.90 3.89 16.21
CA ASP A 98 -10.19 4.71 17.21
C ASP A 98 -8.65 4.59 17.13
N ASP A 99 -8.15 3.50 16.54
CA ASP A 99 -6.73 3.18 16.30
C ASP A 99 -6.18 3.68 14.95
N ALA A 100 -6.97 4.46 14.19
CA ALA A 100 -6.67 4.90 12.82
C ALA A 100 -6.56 3.77 11.78
N ILE A 101 -6.96 2.53 12.12
CA ILE A 101 -6.93 1.38 11.22
C ILE A 101 -8.36 1.02 10.83
N SER A 102 -8.67 1.13 9.54
CA SER A 102 -10.02 0.90 9.02
C SER A 102 -10.27 -0.58 8.71
N SER A 103 -11.34 -1.14 9.28
CA SER A 103 -11.80 -2.50 8.94
C SER A 103 -12.66 -2.49 7.67
N LEU A 104 -12.10 -2.90 6.53
CA LEU A 104 -12.82 -2.93 5.24
C LEU A 104 -13.73 -4.15 5.14
N THR A 105 -15.02 -3.94 5.41
CA THR A 105 -16.06 -4.98 5.40
C THR A 105 -17.35 -4.39 4.85
N VAL A 106 -18.22 -5.22 4.26
CA VAL A 106 -19.54 -4.74 3.81
C VAL A 106 -20.34 -4.32 5.03
N GLN A 107 -20.71 -3.05 5.09
CA GLN A 107 -21.48 -2.47 6.20
C GLN A 107 -22.85 -2.02 5.69
N SER A 108 -23.87 -2.19 6.53
CA SER A 108 -25.25 -1.80 6.24
C SER A 108 -25.73 -0.58 7.03
N ASP A 109 -24.85 0.02 7.85
CA ASP A 109 -25.19 1.16 8.70
C ASP A 109 -25.26 2.47 7.89
N ALA A 110 -26.12 3.39 8.30
CA ALA A 110 -26.43 4.60 7.53
C ALA A 110 -25.22 5.54 7.27
N VAL A 111 -24.15 5.41 8.05
CA VAL A 111 -22.94 6.25 7.94
C VAL A 111 -22.02 5.75 6.83
N ARG A 112 -21.91 4.43 6.63
CA ARG A 112 -21.02 3.81 5.62
C ARG A 112 -21.78 3.26 4.41
N ASN A 113 -23.11 3.28 4.44
CA ASN A 113 -23.96 2.82 3.35
C ASN A 113 -23.72 3.62 2.05
N GLY A 114 -23.19 2.94 1.03
CA GLY A 114 -22.92 3.53 -0.28
C GLY A 114 -21.53 4.16 -0.43
N TYR A 115 -20.73 4.20 0.63
CA TYR A 115 -19.32 4.61 0.54
C TYR A 115 -18.46 3.39 0.21
N ILE A 116 -17.89 3.36 -1.00
CA ILE A 116 -16.87 2.38 -1.39
C ILE A 116 -15.62 2.76 -0.58
N PRO A 117 -15.09 1.91 0.32
CA PRO A 117 -14.94 0.44 0.25
C PRO A 117 -15.91 -0.43 1.09
N TYR A 118 -16.94 0.12 1.72
CA TYR A 118 -17.85 -0.61 2.64
C TYR A 118 -19.06 -1.25 1.94
N SER A 119 -18.94 -1.49 0.63
CA SER A 119 -19.96 -2.14 -0.20
C SER A 119 -19.32 -3.23 -1.06
N ASN A 120 -20.14 -4.11 -1.64
CA ASN A 120 -19.68 -5.14 -2.57
C ASN A 120 -19.52 -4.64 -4.02
N ARG A 121 -19.41 -3.33 -4.23
CA ARG A 121 -19.23 -2.72 -5.55
C ARG A 121 -17.75 -2.56 -5.88
N PRO A 122 -17.35 -2.67 -7.16
CA PRO A 122 -15.97 -2.43 -7.55
C PRO A 122 -15.56 -0.99 -7.26
N ILE A 123 -14.30 -0.80 -6.85
CA ILE A 123 -13.66 0.50 -6.73
C ILE A 123 -12.93 0.82 -8.04
N ALA A 124 -12.98 2.08 -8.47
CA ALA A 124 -12.23 2.53 -9.65
C ALA A 124 -10.77 2.83 -9.29
N TRP A 125 -9.91 2.95 -10.31
CA TRP A 125 -8.51 3.37 -10.14
C TRP A 125 -8.39 4.68 -9.38
N HIS A 126 -7.59 4.68 -8.31
CA HIS A 126 -7.30 5.84 -7.49
C HIS A 126 -5.98 5.65 -6.74
N THR A 127 -5.51 6.73 -6.11
CA THR A 127 -4.43 6.72 -5.12
C THR A 127 -4.97 7.31 -3.83
N ASP A 128 -4.87 6.60 -2.71
CA ASP A 128 -5.46 7.08 -1.45
C ASP A 128 -4.95 8.47 -1.06
N GLY A 129 -5.89 9.32 -0.60
CA GLY A 129 -5.59 10.69 -0.20
C GLY A 129 -5.31 11.68 -1.35
N TYR A 130 -5.59 11.34 -2.62
CA TYR A 130 -5.40 12.26 -3.75
C TYR A 130 -6.15 13.60 -3.61
N TYR A 131 -7.18 13.65 -2.77
CA TYR A 131 -7.98 14.83 -2.45
C TYR A 131 -7.46 15.62 -1.23
N ASN A 132 -6.45 15.11 -0.53
CA ASN A 132 -5.90 15.75 0.67
C ASN A 132 -5.08 16.99 0.31
N LEU A 133 -4.91 17.88 1.29
CA LEU A 133 -3.96 18.99 1.19
C LEU A 133 -2.52 18.45 1.08
N PRO A 134 -1.57 19.24 0.53
CA PRO A 134 -0.17 18.81 0.42
C PRO A 134 0.47 18.38 1.75
N GLU A 135 0.02 18.96 2.87
CA GLU A 135 0.53 18.66 4.22
C GLU A 135 -0.12 17.40 4.84
N GLN A 136 -1.09 16.80 4.16
CA GLN A 136 -1.88 15.65 4.62
C GLN A 136 -1.85 14.47 3.62
N GLN A 137 -0.85 14.44 2.74
CA GLN A 137 -0.73 13.38 1.73
C GLN A 137 -0.48 12.02 2.38
N ILE A 138 -1.08 10.99 1.79
CA ILE A 138 -0.81 9.60 2.15
C ILE A 138 0.45 9.15 1.42
N HIS A 139 1.46 8.74 2.17
CA HIS A 139 2.76 8.33 1.62
C HIS A 139 2.93 6.82 1.52
N ALA A 140 2.09 6.05 2.20
CA ALA A 140 2.09 4.60 2.18
C ALA A 140 0.70 4.08 2.54
N LEU A 141 0.35 2.94 1.95
CA LEU A 141 -0.86 2.17 2.25
C LEU A 141 -0.43 0.76 2.68
N LEU A 142 -1.08 0.25 3.73
CA LEU A 142 -0.96 -1.15 4.15
C LEU A 142 -2.34 -1.77 4.13
N LEU A 143 -2.47 -2.88 3.41
CA LEU A 143 -3.71 -3.65 3.35
C LEU A 143 -3.43 -5.09 3.80
N HIS A 144 -4.24 -5.57 4.74
CA HIS A 144 -4.20 -6.94 5.24
C HIS A 144 -5.52 -7.64 4.92
N CYS A 145 -5.45 -8.75 4.19
CA CYS A 145 -6.62 -9.56 3.91
C CYS A 145 -6.89 -10.48 5.10
N VAL A 146 -7.86 -10.12 5.94
CA VAL A 146 -8.31 -10.96 7.05
C VAL A 146 -9.13 -12.13 6.54
N ASN A 147 -10.07 -11.91 5.62
CA ASN A 147 -10.88 -12.94 4.98
C ASN A 147 -10.93 -12.66 3.47
N PRO A 148 -10.52 -13.62 2.61
CA PRO A 148 -10.74 -13.47 1.18
C PRO A 148 -12.24 -13.55 0.87
N ALA A 149 -12.65 -12.93 -0.24
CA ALA A 149 -14.01 -13.11 -0.76
C ALA A 149 -14.21 -14.55 -1.26
N GLU A 150 -15.46 -15.02 -1.28
CA GLU A 150 -15.81 -16.34 -1.84
C GLU A 150 -15.59 -16.36 -3.36
N ASP A 151 -15.92 -15.26 -4.03
CA ASP A 151 -15.71 -15.04 -5.47
C ASP A 151 -15.37 -13.56 -5.70
N GLY A 152 -14.43 -13.31 -6.62
CA GLY A 152 -13.86 -11.99 -6.87
C GLY A 152 -13.05 -11.41 -5.70
N GLY A 153 -13.04 -10.08 -5.58
CA GLY A 153 -12.34 -9.36 -4.50
C GLY A 153 -10.85 -9.18 -4.73
N GLU A 154 -10.36 -9.46 -5.95
CA GLU A 154 -9.00 -9.19 -6.34
C GLU A 154 -8.72 -7.68 -6.39
N ASN A 155 -7.46 -7.32 -6.11
CA ASN A 155 -6.97 -5.96 -6.33
C ASN A 155 -6.13 -5.94 -7.61
N ASP A 156 -6.45 -5.00 -8.50
CA ASP A 156 -5.55 -4.60 -9.57
C ASP A 156 -4.58 -3.54 -9.03
N LEU A 157 -3.29 -3.69 -9.37
CA LEU A 157 -2.21 -2.81 -8.91
C LEU A 157 -1.46 -2.25 -10.12
N LEU A 158 -1.07 -0.97 -10.04
CA LEU A 158 -0.27 -0.29 -11.05
C LEU A 158 0.81 0.55 -10.37
N ASP A 159 2.05 0.40 -10.84
CA ASP A 159 3.18 1.30 -10.55
C ASP A 159 3.29 2.36 -11.66
#